data_AF-A0A524KJT3-F1
#
_entry.id   AF-A0A524KJT3-F1
#
_cell.length_a   1.000
_cell.length_b   1.000
_cell.length_c   1.000
_cell.angle_alpha   90.00
_cell.angle_beta   90.00
_cell.angle_gamma   90.00
#
_symmetry.space_group_name_H-M   'P 1'
#
loop_
_entity.id
_entity.type
_entity.pdbx_description
1 polymer ?
#
loop_
_entity_poly.entity_id
_entity_poly.type
_entity_poly.pdbx_seq_one_letter_code
_entity_poly.pdbx_strand_id
1 'polypeptide(L)'
;MRRLLLQLLAGIVFSSLSGGCAGTPERSDVRDYLEETTGTSITYVTAPAVFVNKQPGLASSGRDYVYLAPLLISSGGERSCWLWLGIWSTVDRQARDEGASPLRLGALQIVADNEPMDLDLQSVDLLPVGVRRIPYATPVPPTQELLVQVTRSQLQRLGRARVLTLTDRQLGGASRVWRSDEHAVAVLRHLADEIGAARSDPGTGR
;
A
#
# COMPACT_ATOMS: atom_id res chain seq x y z
N MET A 1 -52.46 5.94 56.65
CA MET A 1 -53.07 7.29 56.76
C MET A 1 -52.19 8.28 56.02
N ARG A 2 -52.79 9.09 55.12
CA ARG A 2 -52.30 10.38 54.57
C ARG A 2 -50.93 10.36 53.87
N ARG A 3 -50.84 10.23 52.54
CA ARG A 3 -51.20 11.22 51.51
C ARG A 3 -50.72 12.66 51.79
N LEU A 4 -49.84 13.11 50.88
CA LEU A 4 -49.78 14.42 50.24
C LEU A 4 -49.53 15.67 51.11
N LEU A 5 -48.44 16.39 50.81
CA LEU A 5 -48.49 17.74 50.21
C LEU A 5 -47.06 18.13 49.73
N LEU A 6 -46.81 18.12 48.42
CA LEU A 6 -46.61 19.32 47.56
C LEU A 6 -45.31 20.09 47.86
N GLN A 7 -44.26 19.97 47.03
CA GLN A 7 -44.03 20.64 45.73
C GLN A 7 -43.65 22.13 45.84
N LEU A 8 -42.51 22.49 45.21
CA LEU A 8 -42.00 23.79 44.69
C LEU A 8 -40.49 23.84 45.00
N LEU A 9 -39.51 24.00 44.10
CA LEU A 9 -39.37 24.60 42.77
C LEU A 9 -38.13 23.94 42.11
N ALA A 10 -38.20 23.37 40.91
CA ALA A 10 -38.02 24.03 39.60
C ALA A 10 -36.56 24.38 39.25
N GLY A 11 -36.04 23.69 38.22
CA GLY A 11 -34.76 23.97 37.54
C GLY A 11 -33.79 22.78 37.68
N ILE A 12 -33.18 22.20 36.64
CA ILE A 12 -32.76 22.72 35.35
C ILE A 12 -32.40 21.49 34.47
N VAL A 13 -32.96 21.48 33.26
CA VAL A 13 -32.32 21.06 32.00
C VAL A 13 -31.91 19.58 31.81
N PHE A 14 -32.85 18.86 31.21
CA PHE A 14 -32.70 18.01 30.01
C PHE A 14 -31.31 18.06 29.32
N SER A 15 -30.36 17.21 29.72
CA SER A 15 -29.12 16.97 28.96
C SER A 15 -29.39 15.99 27.82
N SER A 16 -29.82 16.56 26.70
CA SER A 16 -29.80 15.88 25.40
C SER A 16 -28.42 15.96 24.76
N LEU A 17 -28.10 14.92 23.98
CA LEU A 17 -27.24 14.95 22.79
C LEU A 17 -25.73 15.19 23.00
N SER A 18 -24.96 14.11 23.04
CA SER A 18 -23.59 14.03 22.49
C SER A 18 -23.06 12.60 22.64
N GLY A 19 -22.58 11.87 21.63
CA GLY A 19 -22.36 12.22 20.24
C GLY A 19 -22.42 10.96 19.39
N GLY A 20 -23.18 11.03 18.29
CA GLY A 20 -22.93 10.15 17.16
C GLY A 20 -21.59 10.58 16.55
N CYS A 21 -20.57 9.74 16.68
CA CYS A 21 -19.41 9.82 15.80
C CYS A 21 -19.94 9.59 14.38
N ALA A 22 -20.22 10.69 13.67
CA ALA A 22 -20.24 10.66 12.22
C ALA A 22 -18.80 10.34 11.80
N GLY A 23 -18.50 9.04 11.67
CA GLY A 23 -17.34 8.61 10.90
C GLY A 23 -17.56 9.13 9.50
N THR A 24 -16.83 10.18 9.12
CA THR A 24 -16.70 10.56 7.73
C THR A 24 -16.36 9.27 6.99
N PRO A 25 -17.15 8.81 6.02
CA PRO A 25 -16.75 7.65 5.23
C PRO A 25 -15.46 8.09 4.54
N GLU A 26 -14.31 7.59 5.03
CA GLU A 26 -13.06 7.67 4.30
C GLU A 26 -13.40 7.14 2.92
N ARG A 27 -13.36 8.03 1.93
CA ARG A 27 -13.55 7.66 0.54
C ARG A 27 -12.58 6.53 0.28
N SER A 28 -13.10 5.32 0.07
CA SER A 28 -12.24 4.14 -0.09
C SER A 28 -11.17 4.48 -1.11
N ASP A 29 -9.92 4.47 -0.67
CA ASP A 29 -8.76 4.66 -1.54
C ASP A 29 -8.63 3.50 -2.52
N VAL A 30 -9.47 2.46 -2.39
CA VAL A 30 -9.58 1.35 -3.31
C VAL A 30 -10.49 1.71 -4.49
N ARG A 31 -10.02 1.41 -5.70
CA ARG A 31 -10.71 1.60 -6.97
C ARG A 31 -10.67 0.32 -7.77
N ASP A 32 -11.65 0.15 -8.63
CA ASP A 32 -11.73 -0.92 -9.61
C ASP A 32 -11.87 -0.35 -11.02
N TYR A 33 -11.33 -1.07 -12.00
CA TYR A 33 -11.64 -0.85 -13.41
C TYR A 33 -11.57 -2.16 -14.19
N LEU A 34 -12.31 -2.20 -15.30
CA LEU A 34 -12.28 -3.30 -16.27
C LEU A 34 -11.33 -2.93 -17.41
N GLU A 35 -10.34 -3.78 -17.66
CA GLU A 35 -9.55 -3.72 -18.89
C GLU A 35 -10.35 -4.39 -20.01
N GLU A 36 -11.09 -3.60 -20.79
CA GLU A 36 -12.04 -4.06 -21.81
C GLU A 36 -11.39 -4.97 -22.87
N THR A 37 -10.09 -4.78 -23.15
CA THR A 37 -9.38 -5.59 -24.16
C THR A 37 -9.15 -7.03 -23.69
N THR A 38 -8.88 -7.22 -22.40
CA THR A 38 -8.49 -8.52 -21.84
C THR A 38 -9.61 -9.16 -21.03
N GLY A 39 -10.67 -8.41 -20.71
CA GLY A 39 -11.74 -8.85 -19.83
C GLY A 39 -11.32 -8.96 -18.36
N THR A 40 -10.17 -8.39 -17.99
CA THR A 40 -9.60 -8.47 -16.65
C THR A 40 -10.08 -7.32 -15.79
N SER A 41 -10.59 -7.61 -14.60
CA SER A 41 -10.92 -6.59 -13.60
C SER A 41 -9.71 -6.35 -12.70
N ILE A 42 -9.39 -5.08 -12.45
CA ILE A 42 -8.22 -4.67 -11.68
C ILE A 42 -8.69 -3.80 -10.52
N THR A 43 -8.46 -4.27 -9.30
CA THR A 43 -8.71 -3.52 -8.07
C THR A 43 -7.38 -3.07 -7.48
N TYR A 44 -7.29 -1.80 -7.11
CA TYR A 44 -6.02 -1.14 -6.74
C TYR A 44 -6.28 0.01 -5.77
N VAL A 45 -5.24 0.49 -5.10
CA VAL A 45 -5.31 1.70 -4.24
C VAL A 45 -4.88 2.94 -5.02
N THR A 46 -5.45 4.12 -4.76
CA THR A 46 -5.17 5.30 -5.60
C THR A 46 -3.79 5.89 -5.41
N ALA A 47 -3.19 5.75 -4.22
CA ALA A 47 -1.90 6.33 -3.88
C ALA A 47 -0.91 5.22 -3.49
N PRO A 48 0.28 5.15 -4.11
CA PRO A 48 1.30 4.20 -3.70
C PRO A 48 1.96 4.61 -2.38
N ALA A 49 2.38 3.62 -1.61
CA ALA A 49 3.25 3.81 -0.46
C ALA A 49 4.64 4.31 -0.93
N VAL A 50 5.22 5.26 -0.21
CA VAL A 50 6.55 5.82 -0.54
C VAL A 50 7.58 5.37 0.49
N PHE A 51 8.65 4.75 0.01
CA PHE A 51 9.79 4.36 0.81
C PHE A 51 11.00 5.19 0.45
N VAL A 52 11.77 5.64 1.46
CA VAL A 52 12.90 6.56 1.26
C VAL A 52 14.19 5.97 1.82
N ASN A 53 15.25 6.03 1.02
CA ASN A 53 16.62 5.80 1.44
C ASN A 53 17.43 7.10 1.28
N LYS A 54 18.03 7.59 2.36
CA LYS A 54 18.88 8.78 2.34
C LYS A 54 20.28 8.40 1.86
N GLN A 55 20.83 9.18 0.94
CA GLN A 55 22.16 8.97 0.33
C GLN A 55 23.13 10.12 0.66
N PRO A 56 23.44 10.38 1.95
CA PRO A 56 24.26 11.53 2.33
C PRO A 56 25.69 11.46 1.80
N GLY A 57 26.22 10.25 1.58
CA GLY A 57 27.55 10.04 0.99
C GLY A 57 27.61 10.35 -0.51
N LEU A 58 26.46 10.42 -1.18
CA LEU A 58 26.38 10.85 -2.56
C LEU A 58 26.09 12.35 -2.59
N ALA A 59 24.96 12.83 -2.08
CA ALA A 59 24.64 14.27 -2.11
C ALA A 59 24.02 14.72 -0.79
N SER A 60 24.24 15.98 -0.42
CA SER A 60 23.72 16.56 0.83
C SER A 60 22.20 16.42 0.98
N SER A 61 21.47 16.38 -0.14
CA SER A 61 20.02 16.12 -0.22
C SER A 61 19.65 14.87 -1.05
N GLY A 62 20.62 14.01 -1.37
CA GLY A 62 20.42 12.84 -2.22
C GLY A 62 19.51 11.80 -1.59
N ARG A 63 18.50 11.34 -2.32
CA ARG A 63 17.55 10.32 -1.86
C ARG A 63 17.18 9.37 -2.98
N ASP A 64 17.03 8.11 -2.61
CA ASP A 64 16.41 7.07 -3.44
C ASP A 64 15.03 6.76 -2.89
N TYR A 65 14.12 6.49 -3.81
CA TYR A 65 12.72 6.28 -3.49
C TYR A 65 12.20 5.02 -4.16
N VAL A 66 11.32 4.32 -3.46
CA VAL A 66 10.54 3.22 -4.02
C VAL A 66 9.07 3.49 -3.74
N TYR A 67 8.28 3.55 -4.81
CA TYR A 67 6.84 3.42 -4.73
C TYR A 67 6.47 1.95 -4.60
N LEU A 68 5.51 1.62 -3.75
CA LEU A 68 4.98 0.28 -3.59
C LEU A 68 3.46 0.35 -3.52
N ALA A 69 2.75 -0.43 -4.34
CA ALA A 69 1.30 -0.47 -4.27
C ALA A 69 0.74 -1.86 -4.64
N PRO A 70 -0.33 -2.30 -3.96
CA PRO A 70 -0.90 -3.61 -4.17
C PRO A 70 -2.01 -3.59 -5.25
N LEU A 71 -2.05 -4.63 -6.06
CA LEU A 71 -3.03 -4.85 -7.11
C LEU A 71 -3.72 -6.19 -6.87
N LEU A 72 -5.02 -6.23 -7.10
CA LEU A 72 -5.80 -7.46 -7.21
C LEU A 72 -6.28 -7.57 -8.65
N ILE A 73 -5.89 -8.65 -9.32
CA ILE A 73 -6.24 -8.91 -10.71
C ILE A 73 -7.21 -10.08 -10.74
N SER A 74 -8.37 -9.87 -11.35
CA SER A 74 -9.41 -10.88 -11.51
C SER A 74 -9.67 -11.16 -12.99
N SER A 75 -9.42 -12.39 -13.43
CA SER A 75 -9.67 -12.83 -14.80
C SER A 75 -10.27 -14.23 -14.81
N GLY A 76 -11.34 -14.45 -15.58
CA GLY A 76 -12.01 -15.75 -15.67
C GLY A 76 -12.52 -16.32 -14.34
N GLY A 77 -12.76 -15.47 -13.33
CA GLY A 77 -13.13 -15.88 -11.96
C GLY A 77 -11.96 -16.20 -11.04
N GLU A 78 -10.73 -16.27 -11.56
CA GLU A 78 -9.52 -16.39 -10.75
C GLU A 78 -9.02 -15.03 -10.28
N ARG A 79 -8.54 -14.96 -9.02
CA ARG A 79 -8.01 -13.75 -8.41
C ARG A 79 -6.55 -13.94 -8.02
N SER A 80 -5.69 -13.02 -8.43
CA SER A 80 -4.27 -13.00 -8.10
C SER A 80 -3.85 -11.68 -7.46
N CYS A 81 -2.98 -11.75 -6.46
CA CYS A 81 -2.47 -10.57 -5.74
C CYS A 81 -1.08 -10.23 -6.27
N TRP A 82 -0.84 -8.94 -6.46
CA TRP A 82 0.40 -8.42 -7.02
C TRP A 82 0.85 -7.18 -6.25
N LEU A 83 2.16 -6.93 -6.27
CA LEU A 83 2.76 -5.68 -5.85
C LEU A 83 3.40 -5.02 -7.05
N TRP A 84 3.09 -3.76 -7.27
CA TRP A 84 3.81 -2.89 -8.18
C TRP A 84 4.87 -2.11 -7.42
N LEU A 85 6.05 -2.03 -8.01
CA LEU A 85 7.18 -1.26 -7.50
C LEU A 85 7.67 -0.30 -8.58
N GLY A 86 7.86 0.96 -8.21
CA GLY A 86 8.49 1.97 -9.06
C GLY A 86 9.67 2.62 -8.35
N ILE A 87 10.87 2.54 -8.90
CA ILE A 87 12.09 3.11 -8.29
C ILE A 87 12.53 4.38 -9.00
N TRP A 88 12.96 5.38 -8.23
CA TRP A 88 13.53 6.62 -8.75
C TRP A 88 14.51 7.25 -7.75
N SER A 89 15.25 8.27 -8.19
CA SER A 89 16.24 8.96 -7.37
C SER A 89 16.32 10.44 -7.67
N THR A 90 16.69 11.24 -6.66
CA THR A 90 17.13 12.63 -6.86
C THR A 90 18.63 12.75 -7.09
N VAL A 91 19.38 11.65 -7.01
CA VAL A 91 20.82 11.63 -7.22
C VAL A 91 21.11 11.42 -8.69
N ASP A 92 21.74 12.40 -9.31
CA ASP A 92 22.38 12.23 -10.61
C ASP A 92 23.63 11.36 -10.44
N ARG A 93 23.51 10.10 -10.89
CA ARG A 93 24.59 9.10 -10.87
C ARG A 93 25.37 9.08 -12.18
N GLN A 94 24.82 9.63 -13.26
CA GLN A 94 25.49 9.65 -14.56
C GLN A 94 26.56 10.73 -14.61
N ALA A 95 26.32 11.88 -13.98
CA ALA A 95 27.32 12.95 -13.86
C ALA A 95 28.47 12.63 -12.86
N ARG A 96 28.45 11.46 -12.22
CA ARG A 96 29.41 11.04 -11.20
C ARG A 96 30.17 9.83 -11.68
N ASP A 97 31.12 10.12 -12.56
CA ASP A 97 31.82 9.21 -13.46
C ASP A 97 32.74 8.13 -12.83
N GLU A 98 32.66 7.85 -11.52
CA GLU A 98 33.49 6.81 -10.89
C GLU A 98 32.70 6.00 -9.85
N GLY A 99 32.12 4.87 -10.27
CA GLY A 99 31.66 3.80 -9.37
C GLY A 99 30.23 3.88 -8.84
N ALA A 100 29.44 4.90 -9.19
CA ALA A 100 28.03 4.98 -8.80
C ALA A 100 27.17 4.03 -9.65
N SER A 101 26.99 2.79 -9.20
CA SER A 101 26.12 1.80 -9.86
C SER A 101 24.71 2.35 -10.08
N PRO A 102 24.11 2.16 -11.29
CA PRO A 102 22.76 2.62 -11.56
C PRO A 102 21.78 2.08 -10.52
N LEU A 103 20.79 2.90 -10.15
CA LEU A 103 19.78 2.49 -9.18
C LEU A 103 18.91 1.40 -9.82
N ARG A 104 19.12 0.16 -9.38
CA ARG A 104 18.37 -1.03 -9.81
C ARG A 104 18.06 -1.89 -8.59
N LEU A 105 16.87 -2.50 -8.61
CA LEU A 105 16.47 -3.49 -7.62
C LEU A 105 16.91 -4.88 -8.10
N GLY A 106 17.58 -5.64 -7.23
CA GLY A 106 18.10 -6.98 -7.57
C GLY A 106 17.50 -8.08 -6.70
N ALA A 107 17.76 -8.05 -5.40
CA ALA A 107 17.23 -9.02 -4.44
C ALA A 107 16.51 -8.28 -3.32
N LEU A 108 15.25 -7.94 -3.57
CA LEU A 108 14.46 -7.14 -2.66
C LEU A 108 13.74 -8.02 -1.63
N GLN A 109 13.82 -7.59 -0.39
CA GLN A 109 13.12 -8.15 0.74
C GLN A 109 12.27 -7.07 1.38
N ILE A 110 11.00 -7.37 1.64
CA ILE A 110 10.18 -6.54 2.53
C ILE A 110 10.36 -7.09 3.95
N VAL A 111 10.70 -6.21 4.89
CA VAL A 111 10.74 -6.53 6.31
C VAL A 111 9.51 -5.91 6.96
N ALA A 112 8.59 -6.77 7.42
CA ALA A 112 7.38 -6.37 8.14
C ALA A 112 7.56 -6.70 9.62
N ASP A 113 7.53 -5.68 10.49
CA ASP A 113 7.70 -5.84 11.94
C ASP A 113 8.94 -6.66 12.35
N ASN A 114 10.07 -6.41 11.69
CA ASN A 114 11.35 -7.13 11.83
C ASN A 114 11.38 -8.57 11.29
N GLU A 115 10.30 -9.01 10.66
CA GLU A 115 10.29 -10.31 10.03
C GLU A 115 10.48 -10.18 8.51
N PRO A 116 11.50 -10.85 7.93
CA PRO A 116 11.76 -10.79 6.51
C PRO A 116 10.68 -11.50 5.68
N MET A 117 10.51 -11.01 4.46
CA MET A 117 9.69 -11.58 3.40
C MET A 117 10.39 -11.36 2.06
N ASP A 118 10.92 -12.43 1.49
CA ASP A 118 11.55 -12.36 0.18
C ASP A 118 10.49 -12.13 -0.91
N LEU A 119 10.84 -11.26 -1.87
CA LEU A 119 10.05 -11.02 -3.06
C LEU A 119 10.74 -11.67 -4.25
N ASP A 120 10.00 -12.50 -4.99
CA ASP A 120 10.46 -12.99 -6.27
C ASP A 120 10.29 -11.89 -7.31
N LEU A 121 11.35 -11.10 -7.52
CA LEU A 121 11.38 -10.01 -8.48
C LEU A 121 11.43 -10.55 -9.91
N GLN A 122 10.30 -11.01 -10.42
CA GLN A 122 10.16 -11.32 -11.83
C GLN A 122 9.86 -10.03 -12.59
N SER A 123 10.63 -9.73 -13.62
CA SER A 123 10.22 -8.75 -14.62
C SER A 123 9.07 -9.35 -15.42
N VAL A 124 7.84 -9.07 -15.00
CA VAL A 124 6.63 -9.60 -15.62
C VAL A 124 6.13 -8.65 -16.69
N ASP A 125 5.93 -9.18 -17.90
CA ASP A 125 5.15 -8.50 -18.93
C ASP A 125 3.70 -8.39 -18.43
N LEU A 126 3.13 -7.18 -18.51
CA LEU A 126 1.80 -6.88 -18.02
C LEU A 126 0.71 -7.59 -18.85
N LEU A 127 1.00 -7.83 -20.14
CA LEU A 127 0.03 -8.39 -21.09
C LEU A 127 -0.41 -9.83 -20.73
N PRO A 128 0.49 -10.77 -20.40
CA PRO A 128 0.12 -12.11 -19.92
C PRO A 128 -0.81 -12.11 -18.69
N VAL A 129 -0.74 -11.10 -17.83
CA VAL A 129 -1.62 -10.96 -16.66
C VAL A 129 -2.85 -10.10 -16.95
N GLY A 130 -3.07 -9.74 -18.22
CA GLY A 130 -4.22 -9.02 -18.70
C GLY A 130 -4.24 -7.54 -18.32
N VAL A 131 -3.09 -6.95 -17.95
CA VAL A 131 -2.95 -5.54 -17.60
C VAL A 131 -2.25 -4.82 -18.73
N ARG A 132 -2.85 -3.77 -19.31
CA ARG A 132 -2.18 -2.99 -20.37
C ARG A 132 -1.47 -1.75 -19.85
N ARG A 133 -1.90 -1.25 -18.70
CA ARG A 133 -1.37 -0.05 -18.07
C ARG A 133 -1.44 -0.18 -16.56
N ILE A 134 -0.35 0.16 -15.88
CA ILE A 134 -0.34 0.30 -14.42
C ILE A 134 -1.21 1.50 -14.02
N PRO A 135 -2.13 1.36 -13.04
CA PRO A 135 -3.08 2.42 -12.71
C PRO A 135 -2.51 3.52 -11.80
N TYR A 136 -1.26 3.41 -11.36
CA TYR A 136 -0.64 4.36 -10.43
C TYR A 136 -0.08 5.58 -11.16
N ALA A 137 -0.67 6.74 -10.89
CA ALA A 137 -0.06 8.01 -11.21
C ALA A 137 0.97 8.36 -10.12
N THR A 138 2.20 8.68 -10.51
CA THR A 138 3.25 9.10 -9.59
C THR A 138 3.70 10.53 -9.85
N PRO A 139 4.03 11.32 -8.81
CA PRO A 139 4.52 12.69 -8.99
C PRO A 139 5.84 12.76 -9.79
N VAL A 140 6.67 11.74 -9.64
CA VAL A 140 7.93 11.58 -10.38
C VAL A 140 7.90 10.21 -11.05
N PRO A 141 8.02 10.11 -12.38
CA PRO A 141 8.04 8.83 -13.07
C PRO A 141 9.18 7.94 -12.59
N PRO A 142 8.92 6.64 -12.35
CA PRO A 142 9.96 5.69 -12.00
C PRO A 142 10.94 5.47 -13.17
N THR A 143 12.22 5.27 -12.86
CA THR A 143 13.25 4.87 -13.83
C THR A 143 13.22 3.38 -14.14
N GLN A 144 12.62 2.58 -13.25
CA GLN A 144 12.36 1.16 -13.43
C GLN A 144 11.07 0.79 -12.69
N GLU A 145 10.25 -0.04 -13.32
CA GLU A 145 9.04 -0.61 -12.74
C GLU A 145 9.15 -2.13 -12.68
N LEU A 146 8.57 -2.72 -11.63
CA LEU A 146 8.50 -4.16 -11.42
C LEU A 146 7.11 -4.55 -10.95
N LEU A 147 6.67 -5.74 -11.36
CA LEU A 147 5.51 -6.40 -10.79
C LEU A 147 5.94 -7.69 -10.12
N VAL A 148 5.45 -7.91 -8.91
CA VAL A 148 5.76 -9.10 -8.13
C VAL A 148 4.46 -9.77 -7.76
N GLN A 149 4.32 -11.05 -8.12
CA GLN A 149 3.19 -11.82 -7.64
C GLN A 149 3.40 -12.11 -6.15
N VAL A 150 2.36 -11.87 -5.36
CA VAL A 150 2.35 -12.20 -3.94
C VAL A 150 1.16 -13.07 -3.61
N THR A 151 1.30 -13.86 -2.56
CA THR A 151 0.17 -14.58 -2.00
C THR A 151 -0.72 -13.62 -1.20
N ARG A 152 -1.99 -14.01 -1.03
CA ARG A 152 -2.92 -13.27 -0.17
C ARG A 152 -2.40 -13.13 1.27
N SER A 153 -1.80 -14.18 1.83
CA SER A 153 -1.27 -14.16 3.20
C SER A 153 -0.10 -13.18 3.34
N GLN A 154 0.77 -13.08 2.32
CA GLN A 154 1.82 -12.07 2.27
C GLN A 154 1.22 -10.66 2.24
N LEU A 155 0.23 -10.39 1.39
CA LEU A 155 -0.41 -9.08 1.33
C LEU A 155 -1.12 -8.71 2.65
N GLN A 156 -1.80 -9.67 3.29
CA GLN A 156 -2.40 -9.48 4.61
C GLN A 156 -1.37 -9.19 5.70
N ARG A 157 -0.22 -9.86 5.66
CA ARG A 157 0.89 -9.57 6.56
C ARG A 157 1.39 -8.13 6.39
N LEU A 158 1.53 -7.68 5.13
CA LEU A 158 1.93 -6.30 4.84
C LEU A 158 0.92 -5.27 5.36
N GLY A 159 -0.38 -5.48 5.13
CA GLY A 159 -1.43 -4.56 5.60
C GLY A 159 -1.58 -4.49 7.13
N ARG A 160 -1.13 -5.53 7.85
CA ARG A 160 -1.16 -5.61 9.32
C ARG A 160 0.12 -5.15 9.99
N ALA A 161 1.19 -4.95 9.22
CA ALA A 161 2.46 -4.50 9.75
C ALA A 161 2.29 -3.15 10.47
N ARG A 162 3.12 -2.89 11.48
CA ARG A 162 3.26 -1.56 12.08
C ARG A 162 4.37 -0.78 11.41
N VAL A 163 5.43 -1.49 11.00
CA VAL A 163 6.59 -0.91 10.35
C VAL A 163 6.96 -1.74 9.13
N LEU A 164 7.21 -1.05 8.02
CA LEU A 164 7.68 -1.66 6.78
C LEU A 164 9.03 -1.08 6.38
N THR A 165 9.92 -1.97 5.99
CA THR A 165 11.23 -1.60 5.44
C THR A 165 11.49 -2.40 4.18
N LEU A 166 12.07 -1.77 3.17
CA LEU A 166 12.58 -2.47 2.00
C LEU A 166 14.09 -2.61 2.13
N THR A 167 14.60 -3.82 1.90
CA THR A 167 16.03 -4.11 1.90
C THR A 167 16.40 -4.73 0.56
N ASP A 168 17.36 -4.13 -0.13
CA ASP A 168 17.93 -4.69 -1.35
C ASP A 168 19.30 -5.30 -1.01
N ARG A 169 19.38 -6.63 -1.10
CA ARG A 169 20.60 -7.40 -0.86
C ARG A 169 21.41 -7.47 -2.15
N GLN A 170 22.20 -6.44 -2.40
CA GLN A 170 23.18 -6.47 -3.48
C GLN A 170 24.25 -7.54 -3.18
N LEU A 171 24.53 -8.45 -4.12
CA LEU A 171 25.63 -9.43 -3.99
C LEU A 171 26.97 -8.69 -3.89
N GLY A 172 27.70 -8.89 -2.78
CA GLY A 172 29.03 -8.31 -2.57
C GLY A 172 29.06 -6.81 -2.23
N GLY A 173 27.89 -6.16 -2.02
CA GLY A 173 27.77 -4.75 -1.68
C GLY A 173 27.04 -4.49 -0.35
N ALA A 174 27.06 -3.24 0.10
CA ALA A 174 26.28 -2.82 1.27
C ALA A 174 24.77 -2.90 0.96
N SER A 175 23.99 -3.48 1.87
CA SER A 175 22.54 -3.52 1.75
C SER A 175 21.94 -2.11 1.76
N ARG A 176 21.05 -1.82 0.81
CA ARG A 176 20.30 -0.57 0.80
C ARG A 176 18.99 -0.78 1.56
N VAL A 177 18.64 0.18 2.41
CA VAL A 177 17.47 0.11 3.30
C VAL A 177 16.58 1.31 3.06
N TRP A 178 15.40 1.12 2.48
CA TRP A 178 14.38 2.17 2.37
C TRP A 178 13.37 2.01 3.48
N ARG A 179 13.05 3.11 4.16
CA ARG A 179 12.08 3.13 5.24
C ARG A 179 10.77 3.73 4.76
N SER A 180 9.67 3.15 5.19
CA SER A 180 8.35 3.71 4.97
C SER A 180 8.11 4.88 5.93
N ASP A 181 7.16 5.75 5.57
CA ASP A 181 6.48 6.58 6.57
C ASP A 181 5.24 5.85 7.12
N GLU A 182 4.47 6.51 7.99
CA GLU A 182 3.24 5.96 8.57
C GLU A 182 2.13 5.78 7.53
N HIS A 183 2.10 6.64 6.50
CA HIS A 183 1.10 6.60 5.43
C HIS A 183 1.26 5.36 4.56
N ALA A 184 2.49 4.93 4.29
CA ALA A 184 2.80 3.76 3.50
C ALA A 184 2.16 2.46 4.01
N VAL A 185 2.04 2.28 5.32
CA VAL A 185 1.39 1.10 5.91
C VAL A 185 -0.13 1.15 5.71
N ALA A 186 -0.74 2.33 5.84
CA ALA A 186 -2.18 2.51 5.63
C ALA A 186 -2.60 2.13 4.20
N VAL A 187 -1.81 2.54 3.20
CA VAL A 187 -2.03 2.19 1.79
C VAL A 187 -2.16 0.67 1.59
N LEU A 188 -1.24 -0.13 2.15
CA LEU A 188 -1.28 -1.60 2.00
C LEU A 188 -2.44 -2.23 2.77
N ARG A 189 -2.86 -1.61 3.87
CA ARG A 189 -3.98 -2.07 4.69
C ARG A 189 -5.30 -1.99 3.94
N HIS A 190 -5.57 -0.90 3.22
CA HIS A 190 -6.84 -0.71 2.52
C HIS A 190 -7.18 -1.85 1.55
N LEU A 191 -6.22 -2.29 0.72
CA LEU A 191 -6.48 -3.43 -0.18
C LEU A 191 -6.49 -4.77 0.56
N ALA A 192 -5.66 -4.94 1.59
CA ALA A 192 -5.68 -6.16 2.40
C ALA A 192 -7.03 -6.38 3.09
N ASP A 193 -7.66 -5.29 3.53
CA ASP A 193 -8.99 -5.27 4.15
C ASP A 193 -10.09 -5.54 3.11
N GLU A 194 -10.01 -4.94 1.92
CA GLU A 194 -10.93 -5.23 0.80
C GLU A 194 -10.91 -6.73 0.43
N ILE A 195 -9.71 -7.29 0.29
CA ILE A 195 -9.52 -8.72 0.02
C ILE A 195 -10.06 -9.57 1.19
N GLY A 196 -9.93 -9.10 2.43
CA GLY A 196 -10.51 -9.70 3.62
C GLY A 196 -12.04 -9.71 3.60
N ALA A 197 -12.65 -8.56 3.33
CA ALA A 197 -14.09 -8.30 3.35
C ALA A 197 -14.85 -9.11 2.29
N ALA A 198 -14.31 -9.22 1.07
CA ALA A 198 -14.89 -10.00 -0.03
C ALA A 198 -15.07 -11.51 0.29
N ARG A 199 -14.51 -12.00 1.40
CA ARG A 199 -14.69 -13.39 1.87
C ARG A 199 -15.87 -13.57 2.84
N SER A 200 -16.39 -12.46 3.39
CA SER A 200 -17.41 -12.47 4.45
C SER A 200 -18.82 -12.32 3.89
N ASP A 201 -18.98 -12.27 2.57
CA ASP A 201 -20.26 -12.36 1.87
C ASP A 201 -20.44 -13.80 1.33
N PRO A 202 -20.84 -14.77 2.17
CA PRO A 202 -21.38 -16.01 1.66
C PRO A 202 -22.71 -15.64 1.01
N GLY A 203 -22.79 -15.79 -0.31
CA GLY A 203 -23.89 -15.34 -1.13
C GLY A 203 -25.23 -15.34 -0.42
N THR A 204 -25.92 -14.19 -0.51
CA THR A 204 -27.35 -14.14 -0.28
C THR A 204 -27.98 -15.14 -1.26
N GLY A 205 -28.25 -16.34 -0.76
CA GLY A 205 -29.02 -17.35 -1.46
C GLY A 205 -30.37 -16.73 -1.81
N ARG A 206 -30.60 -16.58 -3.11
CA ARG A 206 -31.92 -16.45 -3.71
C ARG A 206 -32.00 -17.42 -4.86
#